data_AF-A0A485KJU9-F1
#
_entry.id   AF-A0A485KJU9-F1
#
_cell.length_a   1.000
_cell.length_b   1.000
_cell.length_c   1.000
_cell.angle_alpha   90.00
_cell.angle_beta   90.00
_cell.angle_gamma   90.00
#
_symmetry.space_group_name_H-M   'P 1'
#
loop_
_entity.id
_entity.type
_entity.pdbx_description
1 polymer ?
#
loop_
_entity_poly.entity_id
_entity_poly.type
_entity_poly.pdbx_seq_one_letter_code
_entity_poly.pdbx_strand_id
1 'polypeptide(L)'
;MSKKRSHHDGSSDDERKDKKKKSHKKHKKHKSSSSRSHHDDSRPDVQISEDDYFEKALEFRVWLKLEKRLYFDDLTSADAQGYFGKFVHKWNGGKLDSMYYTKIPQHILEGIQRTKHKWGLKMNETERLELASTKDTVDISTNKGTNHPPPYKSHPQTSKATSASFASKKRDDDSDRDSDDERKRAKRDKKTYVKHKEMVLEELAPKATGREATIEKKRQVAASVHGAARQNEDAKDGLTLSDAFLMGGSDDFQARVQRRKHAQDRRVEEQQQRVTAAQEAEAARMQKFLADMGIQPGQERITIAPRK
;
A
#
# COMPACT_ATOMS: atom_id res chain seq x y z
N MET A 1 65.30 -83.20 -80.17
CA MET A 1 64.84 -82.73 -81.49
C MET A 1 63.77 -81.64 -81.29
N SER A 2 64.03 -80.45 -81.84
CA SER A 2 63.12 -79.37 -82.31
C SER A 2 61.90 -78.85 -81.52
N LYS A 3 62.01 -77.57 -81.09
CA LYS A 3 61.11 -76.37 -81.26
C LYS A 3 59.59 -76.52 -80.94
N LYS A 4 58.87 -75.60 -80.25
CA LYS A 4 58.77 -74.12 -80.40
C LYS A 4 57.75 -73.54 -79.37
N ARG A 5 58.04 -72.36 -78.77
CA ARG A 5 57.23 -71.12 -78.41
C ARG A 5 55.73 -71.27 -78.01
N SER A 6 55.10 -70.55 -77.05
CA SER A 6 55.07 -69.10 -76.74
C SER A 6 54.28 -68.73 -75.45
N HIS A 7 54.69 -67.63 -74.77
CA HIS A 7 54.03 -66.61 -73.91
C HIS A 7 52.57 -66.72 -73.36
N HIS A 8 52.38 -66.41 -72.06
CA HIS A 8 51.61 -65.27 -71.48
C HIS A 8 51.74 -65.29 -69.92
N ASP A 9 52.31 -64.25 -69.29
CA ASP A 9 51.66 -63.13 -68.57
C ASP A 9 51.01 -63.49 -67.21
N GLY A 10 51.49 -62.81 -66.17
CA GLY A 10 50.96 -62.86 -64.82
C GLY A 10 51.48 -61.67 -64.02
N SER A 11 50.64 -61.18 -63.11
CA SER A 11 50.91 -60.32 -61.93
C SER A 11 49.98 -59.10 -61.91
N SER A 12 48.87 -59.17 -61.17
CA SER A 12 48.72 -58.76 -59.76
C SER A 12 48.50 -57.24 -59.62
N ASP A 13 47.24 -56.90 -59.36
CA ASP A 13 46.69 -55.55 -59.21
C ASP A 13 46.36 -55.35 -57.71
N ASP A 14 47.02 -54.40 -57.04
CA ASP A 14 46.60 -53.88 -55.72
C ASP A 14 47.11 -52.44 -55.53
N GLU A 15 46.18 -51.49 -55.69
CA GLU A 15 46.42 -50.06 -55.76
C GLU A 15 46.77 -49.42 -54.40
N ARG A 16 47.81 -48.57 -54.41
CA ARG A 16 48.11 -47.60 -53.34
C ARG A 16 48.27 -46.18 -53.89
N LYS A 17 47.50 -45.27 -53.28
CA LYS A 17 47.75 -43.84 -52.98
C LYS A 17 48.18 -42.90 -54.12
N ASP A 18 47.41 -41.80 -54.29
CA ASP A 18 48.05 -40.48 -54.21
C ASP A 18 47.16 -39.28 -53.82
N LYS A 19 47.82 -38.29 -53.21
CA LYS A 19 47.27 -37.09 -52.54
C LYS A 19 46.96 -35.95 -53.52
N LYS A 20 45.92 -35.15 -53.27
CA LYS A 20 45.96 -33.71 -53.59
C LYS A 20 45.01 -32.83 -52.77
N LYS A 21 45.62 -31.81 -52.12
CA LYS A 21 44.98 -30.71 -51.36
C LYS A 21 44.21 -29.77 -52.30
N LYS A 22 43.05 -29.27 -51.90
CA LYS A 22 42.38 -28.11 -52.53
C LYS A 22 41.88 -27.12 -51.49
N SER A 23 42.28 -25.86 -51.68
CA SER A 23 42.09 -24.70 -50.82
C SER A 23 40.84 -23.88 -51.14
N HIS A 24 40.21 -23.37 -50.08
CA HIS A 24 39.50 -22.09 -49.91
C HIS A 24 38.83 -21.37 -51.10
N LYS A 25 37.50 -21.20 -51.01
CA LYS A 25 36.80 -19.89 -51.10
C LYS A 25 35.33 -20.04 -50.71
N LYS A 26 34.90 -19.49 -49.57
CA LYS A 26 33.48 -19.30 -49.26
C LYS A 26 33.24 -17.87 -48.79
N HIS A 27 32.30 -17.23 -49.48
CA HIS A 27 31.97 -15.81 -49.45
C HIS A 27 31.51 -15.34 -48.05
N LYS A 28 32.06 -14.20 -47.62
CA LYS A 28 31.57 -13.40 -46.49
C LYS A 28 30.22 -12.78 -46.89
N LYS A 29 29.15 -13.17 -46.21
CA LYS A 29 27.85 -12.51 -46.24
C LYS A 29 27.84 -11.49 -45.10
N HIS A 30 27.83 -10.20 -45.44
CA HIS A 30 27.74 -9.11 -44.49
C HIS A 30 26.32 -9.10 -43.89
N LYS A 31 26.19 -9.42 -42.61
CA LYS A 31 24.95 -9.22 -41.85
C LYS A 31 25.04 -7.88 -41.14
N SER A 32 24.09 -7.03 -41.45
CA SER A 32 23.91 -5.67 -40.98
C SER A 32 23.95 -5.57 -39.45
N SER A 33 24.62 -4.52 -39.01
CA SER A 33 24.66 -4.01 -37.64
C SER A 33 23.27 -3.62 -37.16
N SER A 34 22.63 -4.51 -36.39
CA SER A 34 21.50 -4.14 -35.54
C SER A 34 22.02 -4.03 -34.11
N SER A 35 22.03 -2.80 -33.61
CA SER A 35 21.99 -2.40 -32.19
C SER A 35 22.55 -3.42 -31.19
N ARG A 36 23.85 -3.29 -30.86
CA ARG A 36 24.36 -3.75 -29.56
C ARG A 36 23.63 -2.96 -28.48
N SER A 37 22.56 -3.54 -27.95
CA SER A 37 22.04 -3.16 -26.63
C SER A 37 23.21 -3.23 -25.65
N HIS A 38 23.50 -2.12 -24.98
CA HIS A 38 24.41 -2.07 -23.84
C HIS A 38 23.81 -2.99 -22.76
N HIS A 39 24.11 -4.29 -22.82
CA HIS A 39 23.99 -5.13 -21.64
C HIS A 39 25.15 -4.74 -20.73
N ASP A 40 24.83 -3.88 -19.79
CA ASP A 40 25.58 -3.67 -18.57
C ASP A 40 25.94 -5.05 -18.00
N ASP A 41 27.24 -5.39 -17.99
CA ASP A 41 27.79 -6.66 -17.50
C ASP A 41 27.77 -6.60 -15.96
N SER A 42 26.57 -6.46 -15.41
CA SER A 42 26.28 -6.54 -13.98
C SER A 42 26.36 -8.00 -13.57
N ARG A 43 27.57 -8.54 -13.51
CA ARG A 43 27.81 -9.84 -12.89
C ARG A 43 27.36 -9.74 -11.42
N PRO A 44 26.44 -10.60 -10.97
CA PRO A 44 26.04 -10.58 -9.57
C PRO A 44 27.22 -10.93 -8.68
N ASP A 45 27.41 -10.15 -7.62
CA ASP A 45 28.42 -10.40 -6.59
C ASP A 45 28.14 -11.71 -5.83
N VAL A 46 26.88 -12.14 -5.83
CA VAL A 46 26.41 -13.38 -5.20
C VAL A 46 26.01 -14.39 -6.27
N GLN A 47 26.82 -15.44 -6.40
CA GLN A 47 26.46 -16.63 -7.15
C GLN A 47 25.46 -17.44 -6.33
N ILE A 48 24.42 -17.92 -6.98
CA ILE A 48 23.38 -18.73 -6.35
C ILE A 48 23.58 -20.20 -6.69
N SER A 49 23.19 -21.07 -5.75
CA SER A 49 23.14 -22.52 -5.91
C SER A 49 21.70 -23.01 -6.05
N GLU A 50 21.52 -24.29 -6.36
CA GLU A 50 20.20 -24.95 -6.38
C GLU A 50 19.52 -24.93 -4.98
N ASP A 51 20.32 -24.86 -3.91
CA ASP A 51 19.85 -24.79 -2.53
C ASP A 51 19.16 -23.44 -2.19
N ASP A 52 19.48 -22.37 -2.93
CA ASP A 52 18.91 -21.03 -2.75
C ASP A 52 17.50 -20.89 -3.37
N TYR A 53 16.88 -22.02 -3.73
CA TYR A 53 15.57 -22.08 -4.37
C TYR A 53 14.51 -21.25 -3.62
N PHE A 54 14.49 -21.33 -2.29
CA PHE A 54 13.50 -20.64 -1.47
C PHE A 54 13.83 -19.16 -1.27
N GLU A 55 15.11 -18.81 -1.16
CA GLU A 55 15.54 -17.42 -1.00
C GLU A 55 15.31 -16.61 -2.29
N LYS A 56 15.51 -17.23 -3.45
CA LYS A 56 15.32 -16.63 -4.77
C LYS A 56 14.01 -17.02 -5.45
N ALA A 57 13.05 -17.55 -4.69
CA ALA A 57 11.78 -18.02 -5.23
C ALA A 57 10.97 -16.89 -5.89
N LEU A 58 11.09 -15.65 -5.41
CA LEU A 58 10.36 -14.50 -5.96
C LEU A 58 10.92 -14.14 -7.35
N GLU A 59 12.24 -14.03 -7.46
CA GLU A 59 13.01 -13.79 -8.68
C GLU A 59 12.75 -14.88 -9.71
N PHE A 60 12.77 -16.14 -9.26
CA PHE A 60 12.51 -17.28 -10.09
C PHE A 60 11.08 -17.28 -10.66
N ARG A 61 10.07 -16.95 -9.85
CA ARG A 61 8.67 -16.82 -10.32
C ARG A 61 8.52 -15.74 -11.38
N VAL A 62 9.19 -14.60 -11.20
CA VAL A 62 9.17 -13.51 -12.15
C VAL A 62 9.82 -13.92 -13.47
N TRP A 63 10.95 -14.62 -13.38
CA TRP A 63 11.64 -15.16 -14.53
C TRP A 63 10.78 -16.18 -15.29
N LEU A 64 10.09 -17.09 -14.60
CA LEU A 64 9.17 -18.05 -15.21
C LEU A 64 8.04 -17.35 -15.99
N LYS A 65 7.48 -16.27 -15.45
CA LYS A 65 6.38 -15.56 -16.13
C LYS A 65 6.85 -14.71 -17.31
N LEU A 66 7.97 -13.99 -17.18
CA LEU A 66 8.46 -13.10 -18.24
C LEU A 66 9.12 -13.87 -19.39
N GLU A 67 10.02 -14.80 -19.07
CA GLU A 67 10.84 -15.49 -20.06
C GLU A 67 10.10 -16.71 -20.64
N LYS A 68 9.41 -17.47 -19.78
CA LYS A 68 8.81 -18.75 -20.15
C LYS A 68 7.30 -18.69 -20.30
N ARG A 69 6.63 -17.70 -19.69
CA ARG A 69 5.17 -17.59 -19.61
C ARG A 69 4.51 -18.82 -18.98
N LEU A 70 5.22 -19.52 -18.11
CA LEU A 70 4.65 -20.59 -17.27
C LEU A 70 4.26 -20.02 -15.90
N TYR A 71 3.21 -20.57 -15.30
CA TYR A 71 2.81 -20.26 -13.93
C TYR A 71 3.42 -21.29 -13.00
N PHE A 72 3.86 -20.84 -11.83
CA PHE A 72 4.44 -21.69 -10.80
C PHE A 72 3.55 -22.89 -10.46
N ASP A 73 2.23 -22.67 -10.42
CA ASP A 73 1.22 -23.68 -10.05
C ASP A 73 1.04 -24.80 -11.10
N ASP A 74 1.46 -24.57 -12.36
CA ASP A 74 1.41 -25.61 -13.40
C ASP A 74 2.65 -26.52 -13.37
N LEU A 75 3.68 -26.16 -12.60
CA LEU A 75 4.93 -26.93 -12.55
C LEU A 75 4.89 -27.95 -11.42
N THR A 76 5.32 -29.16 -11.74
CA THR A 76 5.68 -30.13 -10.70
C THR A 76 6.95 -29.68 -9.98
N SER A 77 7.16 -30.13 -8.74
CA SER A 77 8.36 -29.79 -7.97
C SER A 77 9.66 -30.17 -8.69
N ALA A 78 9.66 -31.30 -9.41
CA ALA A 78 10.81 -31.76 -10.18
C ALA A 78 11.10 -30.84 -11.39
N ASP A 79 10.05 -30.45 -12.12
CA ASP A 79 10.19 -29.52 -13.24
C ASP A 79 10.66 -28.15 -12.75
N ALA A 80 10.09 -27.66 -11.65
CA ALA A 80 10.46 -26.37 -11.05
C ALA A 80 11.94 -26.31 -10.70
N GLN A 81 12.50 -27.37 -10.09
CA GLN A 81 13.94 -27.49 -9.83
C GLN A 81 14.77 -27.53 -11.12
N GLY A 82 14.33 -28.26 -12.14
CA GLY A 82 15.01 -28.29 -13.44
C GLY A 82 15.02 -26.93 -14.16
N TYR A 83 13.97 -26.12 -13.99
CA TYR A 83 13.95 -24.73 -14.46
C TYR A 83 14.78 -23.81 -13.58
N PHE A 84 14.86 -24.08 -12.27
CA PHE A 84 15.70 -23.33 -11.36
C PHE A 84 17.19 -23.47 -11.70
N GLY A 85 17.67 -24.67 -12.04
CA GLY A 85 19.05 -24.83 -12.54
C GLY A 85 19.36 -23.99 -13.78
N LYS A 86 18.39 -23.81 -14.69
CA LYS A 86 18.52 -22.92 -15.86
C LYS A 86 18.56 -21.44 -15.45
N PHE A 87 17.77 -21.08 -14.45
CA PHE A 87 17.77 -19.74 -13.86
C PHE A 87 19.12 -19.45 -13.19
N VAL A 88 19.64 -20.38 -12.37
CA VAL A 88 20.97 -20.31 -11.73
C VAL A 88 22.06 -20.09 -12.76
N HIS A 89 22.07 -20.86 -13.85
CA HIS A 89 23.06 -20.70 -14.91
C HIS A 89 23.00 -19.30 -15.57
N LYS A 90 21.79 -18.79 -15.82
CA LYS A 90 21.62 -17.44 -16.38
C LYS A 90 21.95 -16.34 -15.37
N TRP A 91 21.65 -16.55 -14.08
CA TRP A 91 21.92 -15.64 -12.97
C TRP A 91 23.42 -15.47 -12.80
N ASN A 92 24.12 -16.59 -12.56
CA ASN A 92 25.58 -16.62 -12.39
C ASN A 92 26.30 -16.12 -13.65
N GLY A 93 25.66 -16.23 -14.82
CA GLY A 93 26.16 -15.69 -16.09
C GLY A 93 25.93 -14.19 -16.31
N GLY A 94 25.25 -13.47 -15.40
CA GLY A 94 24.96 -12.04 -15.57
C GLY A 94 23.98 -11.72 -16.72
N LYS A 95 23.22 -12.71 -17.19
CA LYS A 95 22.38 -12.58 -18.41
C LYS A 95 20.92 -12.21 -18.12
N LEU A 96 20.57 -12.06 -16.84
CA LEU A 96 19.23 -11.60 -16.46
C LEU A 96 19.17 -10.08 -16.52
N ASP A 97 17.95 -9.57 -16.59
CA ASP A 97 17.73 -8.13 -16.52
C ASP A 97 18.19 -7.56 -15.16
N SER A 98 18.59 -6.29 -15.15
CA SER A 98 19.09 -5.60 -13.95
C SER A 98 18.11 -5.70 -12.76
N MET A 99 16.80 -5.73 -13.07
CA MET A 99 15.72 -5.87 -12.08
C MET A 99 15.82 -7.11 -11.19
N TYR A 100 16.41 -8.20 -11.69
CA TYR A 100 16.54 -9.43 -10.92
C TYR A 100 17.63 -9.33 -9.85
N TYR A 101 18.66 -8.52 -10.08
CA TYR A 101 19.83 -8.42 -9.20
C TYR A 101 19.67 -7.37 -8.09
N THR A 102 18.94 -6.28 -8.35
CA THR A 102 18.80 -5.20 -7.36
C THR A 102 17.71 -5.46 -6.34
N LYS A 103 16.51 -5.82 -6.83
CA LYS A 103 15.25 -6.12 -6.13
C LYS A 103 14.15 -5.93 -7.16
N ILE A 104 13.23 -6.88 -7.23
CA ILE A 104 12.13 -6.82 -8.20
C ILE A 104 11.17 -5.69 -7.80
N PRO A 105 10.81 -4.78 -8.72
CA PRO A 105 9.83 -3.75 -8.43
C PRO A 105 8.49 -4.34 -7.99
N GLN A 106 7.87 -3.76 -6.96
CA GLN A 106 6.60 -4.24 -6.40
C GLN A 106 5.48 -4.32 -7.45
N HIS A 107 5.42 -3.37 -8.39
CA HIS A 107 4.42 -3.39 -9.47
C HIS A 107 4.54 -4.63 -10.38
N ILE A 108 5.75 -5.16 -10.57
CA ILE A 108 5.98 -6.38 -11.35
C ILE A 108 5.48 -7.59 -10.56
N LEU A 109 5.79 -7.65 -9.26
CA LEU A 109 5.30 -8.70 -8.37
C LEU A 109 3.76 -8.74 -8.33
N GLU A 110 3.10 -7.59 -8.24
CA GLU A 110 1.62 -7.52 -8.24
C GLU A 110 1.01 -7.95 -9.58
N GLY A 111 1.68 -7.65 -10.69
CA GLY A 111 1.30 -8.15 -12.01
C GLY A 111 1.45 -9.67 -12.12
N ILE A 112 2.29 -10.29 -11.29
CA ILE A 112 2.60 -11.72 -11.32
C ILE A 112 1.73 -12.47 -10.31
N GLN A 113 0.48 -12.68 -10.71
CA GLN A 113 -0.46 -13.53 -9.98
C GLN A 113 0.13 -14.94 -9.78
N ARG A 114 0.10 -15.42 -8.53
CA ARG A 114 0.65 -16.73 -8.14
C ARG A 114 -0.06 -17.89 -8.82
N THR A 115 -1.36 -17.74 -9.06
CA THR A 115 -2.24 -18.74 -9.65
C THR A 115 -2.91 -18.20 -10.91
N LYS A 116 -3.17 -19.06 -11.90
CA LYS A 116 -4.05 -18.72 -13.03
C LYS A 116 -5.49 -18.47 -12.58
N HIS A 117 -5.90 -19.17 -11.52
CA HIS A 117 -7.25 -19.08 -11.00
C HIS A 117 -7.51 -17.68 -10.44
N LYS A 118 -8.52 -17.02 -11.00
CA LYS A 118 -9.04 -15.75 -10.49
C LYS A 118 -10.18 -16.07 -9.54
N TRP A 119 -9.99 -15.75 -8.27
CA TRP A 119 -11.07 -15.86 -7.29
C TRP A 119 -12.09 -14.76 -7.58
N GLY A 120 -13.27 -15.15 -8.05
CA GLY A 120 -14.37 -14.26 -8.37
C GLY A 120 -15.08 -13.71 -7.13
N LEU A 121 -14.33 -13.07 -6.24
CA LEU A 121 -14.88 -12.41 -5.06
C LEU A 121 -15.68 -11.19 -5.53
N LYS A 122 -17.00 -11.25 -5.33
CA LYS A 122 -17.88 -10.09 -5.50
C LYS A 122 -17.63 -9.18 -4.31
N MET A 123 -16.97 -8.05 -4.53
CA MET A 123 -16.71 -7.03 -3.52
C MET A 123 -17.29 -5.70 -3.98
N ASN A 124 -17.88 -4.95 -3.06
CA ASN A 124 -18.32 -3.58 -3.33
C ASN A 124 -17.11 -2.65 -3.52
N GLU A 125 -17.28 -1.51 -4.20
CA GLU A 125 -16.17 -0.59 -4.45
C GLU A 125 -15.55 -0.04 -3.15
N THR A 126 -16.37 0.17 -2.12
CA THR A 126 -15.93 0.57 -0.78
C THR A 126 -15.08 -0.50 -0.11
N GLU A 127 -15.51 -1.76 -0.15
CA GLU A 127 -14.78 -2.90 0.40
C GLU A 127 -13.44 -3.11 -0.34
N ARG A 128 -13.43 -2.90 -1.66
CA ARG A 128 -12.20 -2.95 -2.46
C ARG A 128 -11.21 -1.86 -2.04
N LEU A 129 -11.68 -0.64 -1.78
CA LEU A 129 -10.84 0.46 -1.31
C LEU A 129 -10.29 0.20 0.10
N GLU A 130 -11.12 -0.32 1.00
CA GLU A 130 -10.71 -0.73 2.35
C GLU A 130 -9.65 -1.84 2.31
N LEU A 131 -9.82 -2.83 1.44
CA LEU A 131 -8.82 -3.89 1.23
C LEU A 131 -7.50 -3.36 0.66
N ALA A 132 -7.57 -2.40 -0.27
CA ALA A 132 -6.36 -1.74 -0.78
C ALA A 132 -5.63 -0.97 0.33
N SER A 133 -6.36 -0.18 1.14
CA SER A 133 -5.80 0.58 2.25
C SER A 133 -5.17 -0.31 3.34
N THR A 134 -5.86 -1.40 3.70
CA THR A 134 -5.32 -2.38 4.66
C THR A 134 -4.09 -3.09 4.10
N LYS A 135 -4.08 -3.46 2.82
CA LYS A 135 -2.90 -4.01 2.15
C LYS A 135 -1.72 -3.05 2.21
N ASP A 136 -1.91 -1.78 1.85
CA ASP A 136 -0.86 -0.77 1.88
C ASP A 136 -0.32 -0.58 3.31
N THR A 137 -1.20 -0.59 4.30
CA THR A 137 -0.81 -0.51 5.72
C THR A 137 0.08 -1.69 6.14
N VAL A 138 -0.29 -2.92 5.73
CA VAL A 138 0.49 -4.13 6.02
C VAL A 138 1.83 -4.13 5.29
N ASP A 139 1.86 -3.67 4.04
CA ASP A 139 3.10 -3.54 3.28
C ASP A 139 4.03 -2.51 3.93
N ILE A 140 3.51 -1.36 4.36
CA ILE A 140 4.29 -0.35 5.08
C ILE A 140 4.81 -0.90 6.42
N SER A 141 4.01 -1.68 7.15
CA SER A 141 4.44 -2.24 8.45
C SER A 141 5.51 -3.33 8.29
N THR A 142 5.42 -4.12 7.22
CA THR A 142 6.26 -5.31 7.03
C THR A 142 7.55 -4.98 6.28
N ASN A 143 7.50 -4.06 5.32
CA ASN A 143 8.62 -3.78 4.40
C ASN A 143 9.51 -2.62 4.86
N LYS A 144 9.21 -1.99 6.00
CA LYS A 144 9.97 -0.87 6.61
C LYS A 144 11.43 -1.19 6.98
N GLY A 145 11.86 -2.44 6.87
CA GLY A 145 13.21 -2.88 7.22
C GLY A 145 14.29 -2.68 6.16
N THR A 146 13.97 -2.34 4.90
CA THR A 146 14.97 -2.48 3.81
C THR A 146 15.46 -1.19 3.14
N ASN A 147 15.01 -0.01 3.57
CA ASN A 147 15.48 1.29 3.04
C ASN A 147 15.37 2.42 4.08
N HIS A 148 15.94 2.23 5.27
CA HIS A 148 16.34 3.38 6.09
C HIS A 148 17.87 3.39 6.17
N PRO A 149 18.58 4.47 5.74
CA PRO A 149 20.00 4.60 6.01
C PRO A 149 20.25 4.41 7.51
N PRO A 150 21.32 3.72 7.92
CA PRO A 150 21.52 3.35 9.32
C PRO A 150 21.51 4.61 10.17
N PRO A 151 20.85 4.63 11.34
CA PRO A 151 21.12 5.67 12.32
C PRO A 151 22.60 5.51 12.69
N TYR A 152 23.38 6.52 12.32
CA TYR A 152 24.79 6.62 12.66
C TYR A 152 24.95 6.35 14.17
N LYS A 153 25.72 5.31 14.51
CA LYS A 153 26.12 5.05 15.89
C LYS A 153 27.10 6.15 16.30
N SER A 154 26.65 7.13 17.08
CA SER A 154 27.55 8.04 17.78
C SER A 154 28.03 7.37 19.08
N HIS A 155 29.34 7.17 19.19
CA HIS A 155 29.99 6.76 20.43
C HIS A 155 29.75 7.78 21.56
N PRO A 156 29.76 7.32 22.84
CA PRO A 156 29.40 8.15 23.97
C PRO A 156 30.61 8.99 24.40
N GLN A 157 30.47 10.32 24.36
CA GLN A 157 31.31 11.19 25.17
C GLN A 157 30.47 12.00 26.13
N THR A 158 31.01 12.04 27.34
CA THR A 158 30.43 12.46 28.60
C THR A 158 30.22 13.97 28.69
N SER A 159 29.13 14.29 29.40
CA SER A 159 28.95 15.44 30.30
C SER A 159 28.49 16.81 29.76
N LYS A 160 27.35 17.22 30.37
CA LYS A 160 26.87 18.58 30.69
C LYS A 160 26.13 19.42 29.64
N ALA A 161 24.81 19.29 29.73
CA ALA A 161 23.73 20.26 29.60
C ALA A 161 24.09 21.76 29.42
N THR A 162 23.53 22.41 28.39
CA THR A 162 22.32 23.29 28.46
C THR A 162 22.21 24.19 27.21
N SER A 163 20.97 24.51 26.85
CA SER A 163 20.48 25.56 25.93
C SER A 163 20.81 25.49 24.42
N ALA A 164 19.76 25.10 23.67
CA ALA A 164 19.24 25.74 22.46
C ALA A 164 20.18 26.61 21.60
N SER A 165 20.43 26.14 20.37
CA SER A 165 20.32 26.87 19.08
C SER A 165 21.12 26.15 18.00
N PHE A 166 20.51 25.23 17.23
CA PHE A 166 21.16 24.66 16.04
C PHE A 166 20.79 25.47 14.81
N ALA A 167 21.81 26.15 14.28
CA ALA A 167 21.80 26.78 12.98
C ALA A 167 21.59 25.74 11.88
N SER A 168 20.71 26.10 10.96
CA SER A 168 20.18 25.30 9.86
C SER A 168 21.21 25.08 8.75
N LYS A 169 21.43 23.81 8.39
CA LYS A 169 22.08 23.41 7.14
C LYS A 169 21.00 23.25 6.06
N LYS A 170 20.99 24.19 5.14
CA LYS A 170 20.07 24.34 4.00
C LYS A 170 20.29 23.21 2.99
N ARG A 171 19.21 22.51 2.59
CA ARG A 171 18.99 21.86 1.27
C ARG A 171 17.55 21.29 1.18
N ASP A 172 16.75 21.98 0.37
CA ASP A 172 15.62 21.54 -0.47
C ASP A 172 14.61 20.52 0.10
N ASP A 173 13.60 21.07 0.77
CA ASP A 173 12.32 20.45 1.14
C ASP A 173 11.26 21.56 1.21
N ASP A 174 10.74 21.95 0.04
CA ASP A 174 9.75 23.03 -0.09
C ASP A 174 8.31 22.50 0.07
N SER A 175 8.07 21.19 -0.09
CA SER A 175 6.72 20.61 -0.02
C SER A 175 6.25 20.22 1.38
N ASP A 176 7.13 19.73 2.27
CA ASP A 176 6.69 19.34 3.62
C ASP A 176 6.60 20.54 4.59
N ARG A 177 7.32 21.64 4.31
CA ARG A 177 7.23 22.88 5.11
C ARG A 177 5.87 23.56 5.03
N ASP A 178 5.25 23.57 3.85
CA ASP A 178 3.96 24.21 3.64
C ASP A 178 2.86 23.47 4.43
N SER A 179 2.91 22.13 4.43
CA SER A 179 2.00 21.26 5.18
C SER A 179 2.14 21.42 6.71
N ASP A 180 3.37 21.54 7.21
CA ASP A 180 3.62 21.72 8.65
C ASP A 180 3.23 23.13 9.13
N ASP A 181 3.44 24.16 8.31
CA ASP A 181 3.03 25.52 8.65
C ASP A 181 1.52 25.71 8.56
N GLU A 182 0.85 25.06 7.62
CA GLU A 182 -0.61 25.00 7.55
C GLU A 182 -1.20 24.30 8.77
N ARG A 183 -0.61 23.17 9.20
CA ARG A 183 -1.00 22.50 10.44
C ARG A 183 -0.81 23.38 11.67
N LYS A 184 0.25 24.20 11.72
CA LYS A 184 0.48 25.17 12.81
C LYS A 184 -0.53 26.31 12.77
N ARG A 185 -0.89 26.81 11.59
CA ARG A 185 -1.93 27.85 11.40
C ARG A 185 -3.29 27.32 11.83
N ALA A 186 -3.71 26.15 11.35
CA ALA A 186 -4.95 25.51 11.76
C ALA A 186 -5.04 25.29 13.29
N LYS A 187 -3.92 24.94 13.95
CA LYS A 187 -3.86 24.86 15.41
C LYS A 187 -4.02 26.21 16.09
N ARG A 188 -3.47 27.29 15.53
CA ARG A 188 -3.64 28.66 16.06
C ARG A 188 -5.07 29.12 15.86
N ASP A 189 -5.65 28.89 14.69
CA ASP A 189 -7.02 29.27 14.35
C ASP A 189 -8.05 28.51 15.19
N LYS A 190 -7.80 27.22 15.45
CA LYS A 190 -8.62 26.46 16.40
C LYS A 190 -8.53 27.04 17.81
N LYS A 191 -7.35 27.47 18.25
CA LYS A 191 -7.18 28.08 19.59
C LYS A 191 -7.86 29.44 19.67
N THR A 192 -7.77 30.28 18.64
CA THR A 192 -8.43 31.59 18.62
C THR A 192 -9.94 31.44 18.57
N TYR A 193 -10.45 30.50 17.76
CA TYR A 193 -11.88 30.19 17.70
C TYR A 193 -12.43 29.69 19.04
N VAL A 194 -11.70 28.80 19.74
CA VAL A 194 -12.12 28.31 21.06
C VAL A 194 -12.15 29.46 22.07
N LYS A 195 -11.14 30.33 22.08
CA LYS A 195 -11.11 31.51 22.96
C LYS A 195 -12.26 32.47 22.66
N HIS A 196 -12.51 32.75 21.38
CA HIS A 196 -13.60 33.62 20.97
C HIS A 196 -14.95 33.04 21.38
N LYS A 197 -15.16 31.74 21.14
CA LYS A 197 -16.36 31.03 21.60
C LYS A 197 -16.52 31.10 23.12
N GLU A 198 -15.43 30.97 23.87
CA GLU A 198 -15.48 31.08 25.33
C GLU A 198 -15.83 32.51 25.79
N MET A 199 -15.25 33.55 25.18
CA MET A 199 -15.59 34.95 25.48
C MET A 199 -17.06 35.26 25.16
N VAL A 200 -17.55 34.83 23.99
CA VAL A 200 -18.95 35.00 23.61
C VAL A 200 -19.88 34.29 24.59
N LEU A 201 -19.53 33.08 25.04
CA LEU A 201 -20.32 32.36 26.04
C LEU A 201 -20.31 33.04 27.40
N GLU A 202 -19.20 33.69 27.78
CA GLU A 202 -19.06 34.43 29.03
C GLU A 202 -19.84 35.75 29.02
N GLU A 203 -19.94 36.40 27.86
CA GLU A 203 -20.80 37.57 27.64
C GLU A 203 -22.29 37.21 27.59
N LEU A 204 -22.64 36.07 26.97
CA LEU A 204 -24.03 35.62 26.82
C LEU A 204 -24.60 35.03 28.11
N ALA A 205 -23.76 34.37 28.91
CA ALA A 205 -24.12 33.80 30.20
C ALA A 205 -22.91 33.90 31.16
N PRO A 206 -22.87 34.95 32.02
CA PRO A 206 -21.83 35.09 33.02
C PRO A 206 -21.73 33.79 33.84
N LYS A 207 -20.54 33.19 33.88
CA LYS A 207 -20.28 31.99 34.68
C LYS A 207 -20.57 32.34 36.14
N ALA A 208 -21.34 31.50 36.85
CA ALA A 208 -21.62 31.70 38.27
C ALA A 208 -20.31 31.80 39.05
N THR A 209 -19.96 32.98 39.56
CA THR A 209 -18.72 33.22 40.31
C THR A 209 -18.91 32.84 41.77
N GLY A 210 -18.18 31.84 42.28
CA GLY A 210 -18.22 31.44 43.70
C GLY A 210 -17.43 30.17 44.03
N ARG A 211 -17.17 29.95 45.34
CA ARG A 211 -16.47 28.75 45.86
C ARG A 211 -17.22 27.47 45.48
N GLU A 212 -18.55 27.51 45.49
CA GLU A 212 -19.41 26.37 45.11
C GLU A 212 -19.34 26.05 43.61
N ALA A 213 -19.30 27.06 42.73
CA ALA A 213 -19.14 26.84 41.30
C ALA A 213 -17.79 26.21 40.95
N THR A 214 -16.73 26.50 41.71
CA THR A 214 -15.42 25.83 41.53
C THR A 214 -15.43 24.38 41.99
N ILE A 215 -16.20 24.05 43.03
CA ILE A 215 -16.37 22.68 43.53
C ILE A 215 -17.17 21.87 42.52
N GLU A 216 -18.26 22.43 41.99
CA GLU A 216 -19.08 21.75 40.97
C GLU A 216 -18.32 21.60 39.65
N LYS A 217 -17.56 22.60 39.21
CA LYS A 217 -16.66 22.47 38.04
C LYS A 217 -15.60 21.39 38.26
N LYS A 218 -15.01 21.31 39.46
CA LYS A 218 -14.07 20.22 39.82
C LYS A 218 -14.76 18.86 39.82
N ARG A 219 -15.99 18.77 40.32
CA ARG A 219 -16.78 17.53 40.31
C ARG A 219 -17.13 17.07 38.90
N GLN A 220 -17.50 17.99 38.01
CA GLN A 220 -17.79 17.69 36.60
C GLN A 220 -16.54 17.26 35.84
N VAL A 221 -15.39 17.92 36.05
CA VAL A 221 -14.11 17.50 35.48
C VAL A 221 -13.69 16.15 36.04
N ALA A 222 -13.83 15.92 37.34
CA ALA A 222 -13.54 14.62 37.95
C ALA A 222 -14.46 13.53 37.41
N ALA A 223 -15.76 13.79 37.22
CA ALA A 223 -16.70 12.84 36.64
C ALA A 223 -16.40 12.56 35.16
N SER A 224 -15.99 13.56 34.38
CA SER A 224 -15.60 13.37 32.97
C SER A 224 -14.29 12.59 32.85
N VAL A 225 -13.28 12.91 33.66
CA VAL A 225 -11.95 12.27 33.63
C VAL A 225 -12.01 10.86 34.23
N HIS A 226 -12.63 10.68 35.40
CA HIS A 226 -12.73 9.38 36.05
C HIS A 226 -13.85 8.50 35.50
N GLY A 227 -14.92 9.08 34.94
CA GLY A 227 -15.97 8.32 34.25
C GLY A 227 -15.45 7.65 32.97
N ALA A 228 -14.65 8.38 32.18
CA ALA A 228 -13.99 7.84 31.00
C ALA A 228 -12.89 6.83 31.36
N ALA A 229 -12.18 7.03 32.48
CA ALA A 229 -11.18 6.08 32.96
C ALA A 229 -11.82 4.78 33.46
N ARG A 230 -12.92 4.84 34.22
CA ARG A 230 -13.65 3.64 34.69
C ARG A 230 -14.17 2.78 33.54
N GLN A 231 -14.76 3.40 32.52
CA GLN A 231 -15.19 2.68 31.31
C GLN A 231 -14.04 2.04 30.54
N ASN A 232 -12.82 2.57 30.68
CA ASN A 232 -11.63 2.01 30.04
C ASN A 232 -10.98 0.92 30.90
N GLU A 233 -10.94 1.06 32.23
CA GLU A 233 -10.47 0.02 33.15
C GLU A 233 -11.37 -1.22 33.09
N ASP A 234 -12.70 -1.05 33.08
CA ASP A 234 -13.67 -2.14 32.86
C ASP A 234 -13.51 -2.82 31.48
N ALA A 235 -12.90 -2.13 30.51
CA ALA A 235 -12.61 -2.67 29.18
C ALA A 235 -11.16 -3.18 29.02
N LYS A 236 -10.28 -2.90 29.99
CA LYS A 236 -8.84 -3.17 29.94
C LYS A 236 -8.44 -4.39 30.78
N ASP A 237 -9.26 -4.75 31.76
CA ASP A 237 -9.27 -6.09 32.37
C ASP A 237 -9.89 -7.11 31.38
N GLY A 238 -9.20 -7.38 30.28
CA GLY A 238 -9.54 -8.45 29.34
C GLY A 238 -9.40 -9.87 29.91
N LEU A 239 -9.45 -10.02 31.24
CA LEU A 239 -9.18 -11.24 32.00
C LEU A 239 -10.36 -11.68 32.89
N THR A 240 -11.40 -10.86 33.06
CA THR A 240 -12.63 -11.25 33.76
C THR A 240 -13.80 -11.43 32.79
N LEU A 241 -13.54 -12.02 31.62
CA LEU A 241 -14.64 -12.58 30.84
C LEU A 241 -15.12 -13.81 31.59
N SER A 242 -16.39 -13.80 31.99
CA SER A 242 -17.01 -14.93 32.66
C SER A 242 -16.83 -16.19 31.79
N ASP A 243 -16.62 -17.35 32.41
CA ASP A 243 -16.47 -18.64 31.71
C ASP A 243 -17.69 -18.94 30.80
N ALA A 244 -18.86 -18.38 31.16
CA ALA A 244 -20.07 -18.36 30.33
C ALA A 244 -19.93 -17.56 29.01
N PHE A 245 -19.15 -16.48 28.99
CA PHE A 245 -18.82 -15.73 27.77
C PHE A 245 -17.82 -16.51 26.89
N LEU A 246 -16.87 -17.21 27.50
CA LEU A 246 -15.91 -18.04 26.79
C LEU A 246 -16.57 -19.27 26.13
N MET A 247 -17.57 -19.85 26.81
CA MET A 247 -18.31 -21.04 26.34
C MET A 247 -19.55 -20.72 25.50
N GLY A 248 -19.76 -19.47 25.10
CA GLY A 248 -20.83 -19.10 24.16
C GLY A 248 -22.24 -19.32 24.73
N GLY A 249 -22.55 -18.70 25.87
CA GLY A 249 -23.92 -18.63 26.40
C GLY A 249 -24.91 -18.14 25.33
N SER A 250 -26.05 -18.84 25.21
CA SER A 250 -27.02 -18.76 24.10
C SER A 250 -27.63 -17.37 23.83
N ASP A 251 -27.51 -16.42 24.76
CA ASP A 251 -28.29 -15.17 24.75
C ASP A 251 -27.46 -13.91 24.43
N ASP A 252 -26.13 -14.01 24.44
CA ASP A 252 -25.24 -12.84 24.29
C ASP A 252 -25.19 -12.29 22.86
N PHE A 253 -25.35 -13.15 21.85
CA PHE A 253 -25.34 -12.71 20.45
C PHE A 253 -26.54 -11.81 20.14
N GLN A 254 -27.73 -12.20 20.60
CA GLN A 254 -28.95 -11.45 20.37
C GLN A 254 -28.94 -10.13 21.14
N ALA A 255 -28.47 -10.13 22.39
CA ALA A 255 -28.27 -8.91 23.17
C ALA A 255 -27.26 -7.95 22.51
N ARG A 256 -26.16 -8.47 21.96
CA ARG A 256 -25.15 -7.67 21.26
C ARG A 256 -25.66 -7.10 19.93
N VAL A 257 -26.45 -7.86 19.18
CA VAL A 257 -27.14 -7.39 17.98
C VAL A 257 -28.14 -6.28 18.32
N GLN A 258 -28.90 -6.42 19.41
CA GLN A 258 -29.83 -5.39 19.86
C GLN A 258 -29.11 -4.10 20.29
N ARG A 259 -28.00 -4.20 21.04
CA ARG A 259 -27.18 -3.02 21.38
C ARG A 259 -26.62 -2.32 20.14
N ARG A 260 -26.19 -3.09 19.13
CA ARG A 260 -25.72 -2.54 17.86
C ARG A 260 -26.83 -1.83 17.09
N LYS A 261 -28.03 -2.42 17.02
CA LYS A 261 -29.21 -1.82 16.40
C LYS A 261 -29.60 -0.52 17.10
N HIS A 262 -29.73 -0.54 18.42
CA HIS A 262 -30.08 0.65 19.20
C HIS A 262 -29.06 1.80 19.02
N ALA A 263 -27.76 1.49 18.92
CA ALA A 263 -26.74 2.51 18.63
C ALA A 263 -26.85 3.07 17.20
N GLN A 264 -27.30 2.26 16.23
CA GLN A 264 -27.54 2.69 14.86
C GLN A 264 -28.82 3.52 14.76
N ASP A 265 -29.90 3.08 15.41
CA ASP A 265 -31.20 3.77 15.44
C ASP A 265 -31.06 5.16 16.06
N ARG A 266 -30.32 5.29 17.17
CA ARG A 266 -29.99 6.61 17.76
C ARG A 266 -29.28 7.55 16.80
N ARG A 267 -28.33 7.05 16.00
CA ARG A 267 -27.62 7.88 15.01
C ARG A 267 -28.53 8.30 13.87
N VAL A 268 -29.45 7.42 13.46
CA VAL A 268 -30.44 7.71 12.42
C VAL A 268 -31.46 8.73 12.92
N GLU A 269 -31.96 8.58 14.15
CA GLU A 269 -32.86 9.53 14.79
C GLU A 269 -32.21 10.90 14.95
N GLU A 270 -30.96 10.97 15.39
CA GLU A 270 -30.21 12.23 15.47
C GLU A 270 -30.03 12.89 14.09
N GLN A 271 -29.82 12.10 13.03
CA GLN A 271 -29.76 12.62 11.65
C GLN A 271 -31.12 13.10 11.17
N GLN A 272 -32.19 12.35 11.43
CA GLN A 272 -33.55 12.74 11.08
C GLN A 272 -33.94 14.02 11.78
N GLN A 273 -33.66 14.15 13.08
CA GLN A 273 -33.90 15.38 13.85
C GLN A 273 -33.14 16.59 13.27
N ARG A 274 -31.91 16.38 12.79
CA ARG A 274 -31.15 17.46 12.12
C ARG A 274 -31.78 17.85 10.79
N VAL A 275 -32.28 16.88 10.02
CA VAL A 275 -32.95 17.14 8.74
C VAL A 275 -34.29 17.85 8.98
N THR A 276 -35.09 17.42 9.95
CA THR A 276 -36.36 18.08 10.28
C THR A 276 -36.12 19.50 10.79
N ALA A 277 -35.14 19.71 11.68
CA ALA A 277 -34.79 21.04 12.15
C ALA A 277 -34.30 21.96 11.01
N ALA A 278 -33.57 21.41 10.02
CA ALA A 278 -33.18 22.17 8.83
C ALA A 278 -34.40 22.52 7.96
N GLN A 279 -35.31 21.57 7.74
CA GLN A 279 -36.55 21.80 6.99
C GLN A 279 -37.47 22.83 7.66
N GLU A 280 -37.60 22.79 8.98
CA GLU A 280 -38.36 23.79 9.74
C GLU A 280 -37.72 25.19 9.66
N ALA A 281 -36.38 25.27 9.72
CA ALA A 281 -35.65 26.51 9.54
C ALA A 281 -35.79 27.07 8.11
N GLU A 282 -35.81 26.21 7.10
CA GLU A 282 -36.10 26.58 5.70
C GLU A 282 -37.56 27.03 5.53
N ALA A 283 -38.52 26.30 6.09
CA ALA A 283 -39.93 26.68 6.06
C ALA A 283 -40.18 28.02 6.76
N ALA A 284 -39.55 28.27 7.90
CA ALA A 284 -39.62 29.55 8.60
C ALA A 284 -38.97 30.68 7.78
N ARG A 285 -37.86 30.41 7.09
CA ARG A 285 -37.24 31.36 6.15
C ARG A 285 -38.15 31.67 4.96
N MET A 286 -38.79 30.65 4.39
CA MET A 286 -39.76 30.83 3.30
C MET A 286 -40.97 31.62 3.79
N GLN A 287 -41.55 31.29 4.94
CA GLN A 287 -42.68 32.04 5.51
C GLN A 287 -42.31 33.51 5.78
N LYS A 288 -41.13 33.77 6.33
CA LYS A 288 -40.62 35.13 6.50
C LYS A 288 -40.47 35.85 5.17
N PHE A 289 -39.97 35.16 4.14
CA PHE A 289 -39.86 35.70 2.79
C PHE A 289 -41.24 35.98 2.16
N LEU A 290 -42.21 35.08 2.31
CA LEU A 290 -43.59 35.31 1.86
C LEU A 290 -44.24 36.51 2.57
N ALA A 291 -43.99 36.66 3.87
CA ALA A 291 -44.49 37.79 4.66
C ALA A 291 -43.85 39.12 4.24
N ASP A 292 -42.54 39.14 3.98
CA ASP A 292 -41.81 40.33 3.51
C ASP A 292 -42.22 40.72 2.08
N MET A 293 -42.59 39.73 1.25
CA MET A 293 -43.17 39.93 -0.07
C MET A 293 -44.66 40.30 -0.05
N GLY A 294 -45.29 40.39 1.13
CA GLY A 294 -46.69 40.80 1.30
C GLY A 294 -47.72 39.80 0.75
N ILE A 295 -47.33 38.54 0.53
CA ILE A 295 -48.21 37.50 -0.02
C ILE A 295 -48.84 36.75 1.16
N GLN A 296 -50.07 37.13 1.52
CA GLN A 296 -50.88 36.37 2.46
C GLN A 296 -51.30 35.03 1.82
N PRO A 297 -51.22 33.89 2.54
CA PRO A 297 -51.64 32.60 2.01
C PRO A 297 -53.15 32.64 1.72
N GLY A 298 -53.51 32.85 0.45
CA GLY A 298 -54.89 32.98 -0.01
C GLY A 298 -55.20 34.20 -0.90
N GLN A 299 -54.26 35.12 -1.15
CA GLN A 299 -54.48 36.23 -2.09
C GLN A 299 -53.73 36.00 -3.41
N GLU A 300 -54.47 35.61 -4.45
CA GLU A 300 -53.93 35.25 -5.79
C GLU A 300 -53.41 36.45 -6.61
N ARG A 301 -53.39 37.68 -6.09
CA ARG A 301 -53.00 38.87 -6.88
C ARG A 301 -52.18 39.89 -6.09
N ILE A 302 -50.89 39.95 -6.43
CA ILE A 302 -49.94 40.96 -5.95
C ILE A 302 -50.36 42.33 -6.49
N THR A 303 -50.80 43.24 -5.63
CA THR A 303 -51.18 44.61 -6.01
C THR A 303 -49.95 45.52 -5.87
N ILE A 304 -49.28 45.81 -6.99
CA ILE A 304 -48.12 46.72 -7.03
C ILE A 304 -48.65 48.15 -7.10
N ALA A 305 -48.39 48.96 -6.06
CA ALA A 305 -48.74 50.37 -6.07
C ALA A 305 -47.85 51.15 -7.05
N PRO A 306 -48.40 52.09 -7.85
CA PRO A 306 -47.62 52.86 -8.82
C PRO A 306 -46.67 53.83 -8.11
N ARG A 307 -45.42 53.88 -8.57
CA ARG A 307 -44.40 54.84 -8.10
C ARG A 307 -44.82 56.27 -8.46
N LYS A 308 -44.81 57.16 -7.47
CA LYS A 308 -44.88 58.62 -7.64
C LYS A 308 -43.54 59.17 -8.09
#